data_AF-A0A2V6YQ42-F1
#
_entry.id   AF-A0A2V6YQ42-F1
#
_cell.length_a   1.000
_cell.length_b   1.000
_cell.length_c   1.000
_cell.angle_alpha   90.00
_cell.angle_beta   90.00
_cell.angle_gamma   90.00
#
_symmetry.space_group_name_H-M   'P 1'
#
loop_
_entity.id
_entity.type
_entity.pdbx_description
1 polymer ?
#
loop_
_entity_poly.entity_id
_entity_poly.type
_entity_poly.pdbx_seq_one_letter_code
_entity_poly.pdbx_strand_id
1 'polypeptide(L)'
;MAPLVESAREPMSYQVLARKWRPQTFDAVVGQDAITRTLRNALASGRIAHAYLFAGPRGIGKTTTARLLARALLCTARTGPEPCGKCAVCVEGLAGTLVDVIEIDGASNRGIEEIRTLRENVKYTPARGKYKVYIIDEVHQLTEAAFNALLKTLEEPPPHIVFVLATTDPREIPPTVLSRVQRFDFRPIAPDALRASLEHILNEEKVAFEPAALPVIVRAAEGSLRDALSLLDTAIAYGEGRLEAETTAKLLGATAPVTVRAFATAVVGHDTGAALEAVDRAARDGEDLLAFTRDVIELLRLTLVLKAAPNAKPADLTHTEGNELRKLGESASLDEVLYVLRAFLEADELMRESPHPRVELEIATVRSTRRPVPQALDDVLRRVDEAQREIRQHALATPSAPAPSTQASLPTGSEPAPGRADARRPATPAPSAASTPSSAPPAPRAAAPAPAPSQRPAPSAPPAAPTAVAAPPAQELVTAWERVVEEVMKRKPTLGGVLTQARPSGVTDRELTIVLQGNHFHREMLADVTNRELIVQAVRRCVAGVERVNVVSGGEAAGTVATHPAVQAAIAEFQGEVVAVRPRLPEGEGQ
;
A
#
# COMPACT_ATOMS: atom_id res chain seq x y z
N MET A 1 36.74 -14.24 64.27
CA MET A 1 36.50 -13.65 62.94
C MET A 1 35.40 -14.46 62.28
N ALA A 2 34.29 -13.84 61.89
CA ALA A 2 33.24 -14.51 61.11
C ALA A 2 33.36 -14.05 59.65
N PRO A 3 33.23 -14.95 58.65
CA PRO A 3 33.20 -14.55 57.25
C PRO A 3 31.89 -13.81 56.95
N LEU A 4 31.96 -12.73 56.20
CA LEU A 4 30.78 -12.07 55.66
C LEU A 4 30.20 -12.95 54.54
N VAL A 5 28.89 -13.19 54.60
CA VAL A 5 28.19 -13.88 53.50
C VAL A 5 28.05 -12.89 52.35
N GLU A 6 28.84 -13.10 51.31
CA GLU A 6 28.79 -12.29 50.10
C GLU A 6 27.46 -12.55 49.39
N SER A 7 26.61 -11.52 49.33
CA SER A 7 25.29 -11.61 48.72
C SER A 7 25.43 -11.77 47.21
N ALA A 8 25.26 -13.01 46.74
CA ALA A 8 25.22 -13.31 45.32
C ALA A 8 24.11 -12.50 44.65
N ARG A 9 24.50 -11.48 43.87
CA ARG A 9 23.59 -10.80 42.95
C ARG A 9 23.17 -11.81 41.89
N GLU A 10 21.89 -12.18 41.89
CA GLU A 10 21.33 -12.96 40.80
C GLU A 10 21.59 -12.25 39.46
N PRO A 11 21.96 -12.98 38.39
CA PRO A 11 22.23 -12.37 37.09
C PRO A 11 20.90 -11.87 36.49
N MET A 12 20.59 -10.60 36.76
CA MET A 12 19.51 -9.85 36.10
C MET A 12 19.66 -10.00 34.59
N SER A 13 18.81 -10.80 33.97
CA SER A 13 18.86 -11.04 32.53
C SER A 13 18.51 -9.74 31.79
N TYR A 14 19.35 -9.38 30.81
CA TYR A 14 19.14 -8.16 30.03
C TYR A 14 17.79 -8.24 29.31
N GLN A 15 16.87 -7.34 29.68
CA GLN A 15 15.54 -7.25 29.08
C GLN A 15 15.43 -5.96 28.29
N VAL A 16 15.55 -6.11 26.96
CA VAL A 16 15.27 -5.11 25.91
C VAL A 16 14.14 -4.15 26.34
N LEU A 17 14.36 -2.84 26.23
CA LEU A 17 13.43 -1.81 26.67
C LEU A 17 12.05 -1.99 26.04
N ALA A 18 11.98 -2.35 24.75
CA ALA A 18 10.73 -2.66 24.05
C ALA A 18 9.90 -3.83 24.66
N ARG A 19 10.50 -4.65 25.53
CA ARG A 19 9.81 -5.67 26.35
C ARG A 19 9.60 -5.20 27.80
N LYS A 20 10.58 -4.51 28.41
CA LYS A 20 10.51 -3.99 29.79
C LYS A 20 9.42 -2.93 29.95
N TRP A 21 9.38 -1.98 29.02
CA TRP A 21 8.47 -0.82 29.01
C TRP A 21 7.14 -1.08 28.30
N ARG A 22 6.74 -2.33 28.13
CA ARG A 22 5.41 -2.65 27.57
C ARG A 22 4.32 -2.14 28.53
N PRO A 23 3.41 -1.24 28.10
CA PRO A 23 2.35 -0.68 28.94
C PRO A 23 1.57 -1.72 29.77
N GLN A 24 1.34 -1.38 31.05
CA GLN A 24 0.70 -2.26 32.05
C GLN A 24 -0.73 -1.85 32.45
N THR A 25 -1.12 -0.63 32.09
CA THR A 25 -2.44 -0.03 32.23
C THR A 25 -2.84 0.59 30.89
N PHE A 26 -4.12 0.87 30.68
CA PHE A 26 -4.57 1.58 29.47
C PHE A 26 -4.03 3.02 29.41
N ASP A 27 -3.79 3.64 30.57
CA ASP A 27 -3.29 5.02 30.69
C ASP A 27 -1.80 5.14 30.30
N ALA A 28 -1.06 4.03 30.27
CA ALA A 28 0.32 3.98 29.80
C ALA A 28 0.46 3.74 28.28
N VAL A 29 -0.65 3.62 27.52
CA VAL A 29 -0.61 3.40 26.07
C VAL A 29 -0.54 4.74 25.33
N VAL A 30 0.68 5.15 25.01
CA VAL A 30 1.00 6.45 24.37
C VAL A 30 0.24 6.66 23.05
N GLY A 31 -0.44 7.81 22.92
CA GLY A 31 -1.00 8.31 21.67
C GLY A 31 -2.33 7.69 21.21
N GLN A 32 -2.96 6.83 22.01
CA GLN A 32 -4.19 6.11 21.62
C GLN A 32 -5.41 6.44 22.51
N ASP A 33 -5.47 7.66 23.06
CA ASP A 33 -6.42 8.10 24.11
C ASP A 33 -7.90 7.83 23.81
N ALA A 34 -8.31 7.95 22.54
CA ALA A 34 -9.68 7.67 22.13
C ALA A 34 -10.03 6.17 22.22
N ILE A 35 -9.06 5.30 21.91
CA ILE A 35 -9.20 3.83 21.94
C ILE A 35 -9.18 3.36 23.39
N THR A 36 -8.16 3.76 24.16
CA THR A 36 -8.01 3.41 25.57
C THR A 36 -9.22 3.84 26.38
N ARG A 37 -9.66 5.11 26.26
CA ARG A 37 -10.87 5.62 26.91
C ARG A 37 -12.12 4.82 26.54
N THR A 38 -12.28 4.42 25.27
CA THR A 38 -13.44 3.64 24.83
C THR A 38 -13.42 2.22 25.41
N LEU A 39 -12.27 1.55 25.43
CA LEU A 39 -12.11 0.23 26.04
C LEU A 39 -12.34 0.29 27.57
N ARG A 40 -11.77 1.29 28.27
CA ARG A 40 -12.06 1.54 29.69
C ARG A 40 -13.57 1.72 29.95
N ASN A 41 -14.26 2.50 29.12
CA ASN A 41 -15.71 2.71 29.23
C ASN A 41 -16.53 1.44 28.97
N ALA A 42 -16.13 0.60 28.01
CA ALA A 42 -16.73 -0.70 27.74
C ALA A 42 -16.56 -1.65 28.95
N LEU A 43 -15.33 -1.74 29.47
CA LEU A 43 -14.98 -2.54 30.65
C LEU A 43 -15.76 -2.10 31.89
N ALA A 44 -15.84 -0.80 32.16
CA ALA A 44 -16.56 -0.25 33.31
C ALA A 44 -18.09 -0.42 33.21
N SER A 45 -18.66 -0.30 31.99
CA SER A 45 -20.12 -0.49 31.78
C SER A 45 -20.53 -1.94 31.49
N GLY A 46 -19.59 -2.90 31.49
CA GLY A 46 -19.85 -4.31 31.20
C GLY A 46 -20.24 -4.61 29.74
N ARG A 47 -20.24 -3.61 28.85
CA ARG A 47 -20.62 -3.73 27.44
C ARG A 47 -19.44 -4.17 26.59
N ILE A 48 -19.05 -5.43 26.78
CA ILE A 48 -17.98 -6.09 26.03
C ILE A 48 -18.51 -6.59 24.70
N ALA A 49 -17.79 -6.34 23.60
CA ALA A 49 -18.08 -6.94 22.30
C ALA A 49 -17.50 -8.37 22.24
N HIS A 50 -18.18 -9.27 21.53
CA HIS A 50 -17.68 -10.64 21.32
C HIS A 50 -16.44 -10.67 20.41
N ALA A 51 -16.22 -9.65 19.58
CA ALA A 51 -15.06 -9.54 18.72
C ALA A 51 -14.62 -8.08 18.52
N TYR A 52 -13.31 -7.87 18.57
CA TYR A 52 -12.61 -6.60 18.36
C TYR A 52 -11.66 -6.73 17.17
N LEU A 53 -11.48 -5.66 16.39
CA LEU A 53 -10.43 -5.56 15.37
C LEU A 53 -9.58 -4.32 15.61
N PHE A 54 -8.31 -4.53 15.91
CA PHE A 54 -7.31 -3.48 16.12
C PHE A 54 -6.48 -3.34 14.84
N ALA A 55 -6.71 -2.26 14.08
CA ALA A 55 -6.07 -1.99 12.81
C ALA A 55 -5.04 -0.86 12.92
N GLY A 56 -4.03 -0.87 12.07
CA GLY A 56 -3.03 0.20 11.95
C GLY A 56 -1.58 -0.32 11.91
N PRO A 57 -0.58 0.56 11.72
CA PRO A 57 0.83 0.19 11.60
C PRO A 57 1.41 -0.77 12.67
N ARG A 58 2.61 -1.30 12.42
CA ARG A 58 3.33 -2.12 13.41
C ARG A 58 3.80 -1.26 14.59
N GLY A 59 4.00 -1.91 15.75
CA GLY A 59 4.65 -1.32 16.92
C GLY A 59 3.89 -0.23 17.71
N ILE A 60 2.81 0.37 17.16
CA ILE A 60 1.94 1.37 17.82
C ILE A 60 1.05 0.85 18.97
N GLY A 61 1.30 -0.36 19.49
CA GLY A 61 0.65 -0.88 20.70
C GLY A 61 -0.61 -1.75 20.52
N LYS A 62 -0.96 -2.19 19.29
CA LYS A 62 -2.13 -3.08 19.03
C LYS A 62 -2.18 -4.30 19.96
N THR A 63 -1.18 -5.18 19.87
CA THR A 63 -1.08 -6.42 20.67
C THR A 63 -0.86 -6.17 22.16
N THR A 64 -0.30 -5.00 22.53
CA THR A 64 -0.23 -4.58 23.94
C THR A 64 -1.63 -4.31 24.47
N THR A 65 -2.42 -3.53 23.73
CA THR A 65 -3.80 -3.18 24.09
C THR A 65 -4.70 -4.44 24.12
N ALA A 66 -4.45 -5.41 23.24
CA ALA A 66 -5.12 -6.71 23.25
C ALA A 66 -4.86 -7.49 24.56
N ARG A 67 -3.59 -7.57 25.00
CA ARG A 67 -3.21 -8.19 26.27
C ARG A 67 -3.75 -7.43 27.48
N LEU A 68 -3.80 -6.09 27.44
CA LEU A 68 -4.42 -5.27 28.49
C LEU A 68 -5.92 -5.55 28.60
N LEU A 69 -6.63 -5.61 27.48
CA LEU A 69 -8.05 -5.99 27.42
C LEU A 69 -8.27 -7.40 27.96
N ALA A 70 -7.48 -8.38 27.54
CA ALA A 70 -7.56 -9.75 28.05
C ALA A 70 -7.35 -9.82 29.58
N ARG A 71 -6.29 -9.18 30.10
CA ARG A 71 -6.04 -9.10 31.55
C ARG A 71 -7.17 -8.38 32.29
N ALA A 72 -7.73 -7.31 31.73
CA ALA A 72 -8.85 -6.57 32.32
C ALA A 72 -10.20 -7.33 32.25
N LEU A 73 -10.37 -8.30 31.34
CA LEU A 73 -11.55 -9.18 31.29
C LEU A 73 -11.45 -10.34 32.29
N LEU A 74 -10.23 -10.86 32.52
CA LEU A 74 -9.99 -12.02 33.39
C LEU A 74 -9.65 -11.65 34.85
N CYS A 75 -9.27 -10.40 35.13
CA CYS A 75 -8.86 -9.93 36.45
C CYS A 75 -9.95 -10.14 37.52
N THR A 76 -9.71 -11.09 38.43
CA THR A 76 -10.63 -11.44 39.53
C THR A 76 -10.86 -10.30 40.54
N ALA A 77 -9.85 -9.47 40.79
CA ALA A 77 -9.90 -8.37 41.76
C ALA A 77 -10.14 -6.99 41.10
N ARG A 78 -10.91 -6.95 40.01
CA ARG A 78 -11.13 -5.73 39.22
C ARG A 78 -12.25 -4.86 39.80
N THR A 79 -11.92 -3.68 40.31
CA THR A 79 -12.88 -2.69 40.86
C THR A 79 -13.23 -1.56 39.89
N GLY A 80 -12.54 -1.44 38.75
CA GLY A 80 -12.72 -0.38 37.77
C GLY A 80 -12.46 -0.86 36.32
N PRO A 81 -11.95 0.00 35.43
CA PRO A 81 -11.59 -0.39 34.06
C PRO A 81 -10.22 -1.09 33.97
N GLU A 82 -9.27 -0.72 34.84
CA GLU A 82 -7.89 -1.24 34.80
C GLU A 82 -7.75 -2.65 35.38
N PRO A 83 -6.80 -3.47 34.88
CA PRO A 83 -6.39 -4.70 35.55
C PRO A 83 -5.67 -4.37 36.88
N CYS A 84 -5.91 -5.14 37.94
CA CYS A 84 -5.39 -4.82 39.28
C CYS A 84 -3.86 -4.98 39.45
N GLY A 85 -3.17 -5.56 38.46
CA GLY A 85 -1.73 -5.86 38.47
C GLY A 85 -1.29 -6.96 39.44
N LYS A 86 -2.01 -7.19 40.54
CA LYS A 86 -1.53 -7.94 41.73
C LYS A 86 -2.13 -9.34 41.92
N CYS A 87 -3.28 -9.67 41.33
CA CYS A 87 -3.84 -11.01 41.43
C CYS A 87 -3.11 -12.01 40.51
N ALA A 88 -3.18 -13.31 40.81
CA ALA A 88 -2.49 -14.36 40.04
C ALA A 88 -2.71 -14.23 38.52
N VAL A 89 -3.96 -14.01 38.09
CA VAL A 89 -4.31 -13.80 36.67
C VAL A 89 -3.60 -12.59 36.06
N CYS A 90 -3.44 -11.49 36.80
CA CYS A 90 -2.74 -10.30 36.32
C CYS A 90 -1.22 -10.52 36.20
N VAL A 91 -0.65 -11.43 36.99
CA VAL A 91 0.78 -11.80 36.99
C VAL A 91 1.08 -12.86 35.91
N GLU A 92 0.29 -13.93 35.83
CA GLU A 92 0.33 -14.93 34.75
C GLU A 92 0.14 -14.27 33.38
N GLY A 93 -0.79 -13.31 33.27
CA GLY A 93 -1.01 -12.54 32.05
C GLY A 93 0.08 -11.51 31.74
N LEU A 94 0.97 -11.23 32.70
CA LEU A 94 2.19 -10.44 32.49
C LEU A 94 3.33 -11.33 31.96
N ALA A 95 3.42 -12.57 32.45
CA ALA A 95 4.36 -13.57 31.99
C ALA A 95 3.99 -14.15 30.60
N GLY A 96 2.72 -14.09 30.22
CA GLY A 96 2.17 -14.69 28.98
C GLY A 96 1.71 -16.14 29.16
N THR A 97 1.43 -16.57 30.39
CA THR A 97 1.15 -17.98 30.75
C THR A 97 -0.31 -18.24 31.14
N LEU A 98 -1.26 -17.43 30.65
CA LEU A 98 -2.68 -17.60 30.95
C LEU A 98 -3.32 -18.66 30.07
N VAL A 99 -3.87 -19.70 30.69
CA VAL A 99 -4.63 -20.78 30.02
C VAL A 99 -5.83 -20.24 29.23
N ASP A 100 -6.45 -19.16 29.73
CA ASP A 100 -7.64 -18.53 29.13
C ASP A 100 -7.32 -17.34 28.22
N VAL A 101 -6.04 -17.13 27.87
CA VAL A 101 -5.63 -16.20 26.80
C VAL A 101 -4.82 -16.98 25.77
N ILE A 102 -5.44 -17.26 24.63
CA ILE A 102 -4.80 -17.98 23.53
C ILE A 102 -4.33 -16.94 22.52
N GLU A 103 -3.03 -16.72 22.47
CA GLU A 103 -2.38 -15.86 21.48
C GLU A 103 -1.96 -16.70 20.26
N ILE A 104 -2.40 -16.29 19.07
CA ILE A 104 -2.04 -16.89 17.78
C ILE A 104 -1.42 -15.80 16.92
N ASP A 105 -0.24 -16.05 16.38
CA ASP A 105 0.34 -15.23 15.33
C ASP A 105 -0.15 -15.74 13.97
N GLY A 106 -0.90 -14.92 13.25
CA GLY A 106 -1.44 -15.25 11.92
C GLY A 106 -0.36 -15.44 10.85
N ALA A 107 0.85 -14.91 11.03
CA ALA A 107 1.95 -15.08 10.08
C ALA A 107 2.57 -16.48 10.13
N SER A 108 2.69 -17.07 11.32
CA SER A 108 3.15 -18.46 11.51
C SER A 108 2.01 -19.50 11.49
N ASN A 109 0.79 -19.15 11.87
CA ASN A 109 -0.37 -20.05 11.98
C ASN A 109 -1.40 -19.78 10.86
N ARG A 110 -0.94 -19.68 9.61
CA ARG A 110 -1.74 -19.27 8.43
C ARG A 110 -2.84 -20.27 8.03
N GLY A 111 -2.74 -21.50 8.54
CA GLY A 111 -3.45 -22.68 8.05
C GLY A 111 -4.89 -22.80 8.53
N ILE A 112 -5.61 -23.73 7.91
CA ILE A 112 -7.01 -24.02 8.22
C ILE A 112 -7.16 -24.95 9.44
N GLU A 113 -6.19 -25.83 9.71
CA GLU A 113 -6.30 -26.80 10.80
C GLU A 113 -6.14 -26.12 12.16
N GLU A 114 -5.27 -25.13 12.28
CA GLU A 114 -5.08 -24.31 13.48
C GLU A 114 -6.40 -23.60 13.85
N ILE A 115 -7.10 -23.02 12.86
CA ILE A 115 -8.39 -22.37 13.07
C ILE A 115 -9.54 -23.36 13.27
N ARG A 116 -9.48 -24.57 12.69
CA ARG A 116 -10.42 -25.67 13.03
C ARG A 116 -10.25 -26.11 14.48
N THR A 117 -9.01 -26.31 14.92
CA THR A 117 -8.66 -26.64 16.31
C THR A 117 -9.09 -25.52 17.27
N LEU A 118 -8.92 -24.24 16.91
CA LEU A 118 -9.48 -23.11 17.65
C LEU A 118 -11.00 -23.19 17.75
N ARG A 119 -11.71 -23.39 16.62
CA ARG A 119 -13.17 -23.44 16.53
C ARG A 119 -13.78 -24.56 17.37
N GLU A 120 -13.06 -25.66 17.55
CA GLU A 120 -13.46 -26.74 18.45
C GLU A 120 -13.14 -26.40 19.90
N ASN A 121 -11.97 -25.82 20.18
CA ASN A 121 -11.58 -25.35 21.52
C ASN A 121 -12.39 -24.15 22.07
N VAL A 122 -13.08 -23.41 21.20
CA VAL A 122 -14.03 -22.33 21.52
C VAL A 122 -15.28 -22.85 22.25
N LYS A 123 -15.69 -24.11 21.99
CA LYS A 123 -16.90 -24.70 22.59
C LYS A 123 -16.79 -24.93 24.10
N TYR A 124 -15.57 -25.11 24.62
CA TYR A 124 -15.34 -25.32 26.04
C TYR A 124 -15.39 -24.00 26.81
N THR A 125 -15.93 -24.06 28.03
CA THR A 125 -15.92 -22.95 28.99
C THR A 125 -14.50 -22.56 29.41
N PRO A 126 -14.28 -21.36 29.96
CA PRO A 126 -12.99 -20.96 30.51
C PRO A 126 -12.55 -21.88 31.66
N ALA A 127 -11.25 -22.07 31.83
CA ALA A 127 -10.67 -22.76 32.98
C ALA A 127 -10.65 -21.86 34.22
N ARG A 128 -10.51 -20.54 34.04
CA ARG A 128 -10.50 -19.53 35.10
C ARG A 128 -11.28 -18.28 34.67
N GLY A 129 -12.10 -17.74 35.57
CA GLY A 129 -12.81 -16.48 35.37
C GLY A 129 -14.09 -16.60 34.54
N LYS A 130 -14.45 -15.53 33.80
CA LYS A 130 -15.73 -15.39 33.08
C LYS A 130 -15.62 -15.49 31.55
N TYR A 131 -14.42 -15.29 31.02
CA TYR A 131 -14.15 -15.20 29.60
C TYR A 131 -12.98 -16.10 29.21
N LYS A 132 -12.86 -16.43 27.93
CA LYS A 132 -11.69 -17.03 27.30
C LYS A 132 -11.39 -16.21 26.05
N VAL A 133 -10.19 -15.65 25.99
CA VAL A 133 -9.83 -14.59 25.05
C VAL A 133 -8.90 -15.15 23.98
N TYR A 134 -9.27 -14.96 22.71
CA TYR A 134 -8.45 -15.34 21.57
C TYR A 134 -7.86 -14.08 20.93
N ILE A 135 -6.55 -13.91 21.05
CA ILE A 135 -5.82 -12.82 20.40
C ILE A 135 -5.21 -13.38 19.11
N ILE A 136 -5.59 -12.85 17.96
CA ILE A 136 -5.02 -13.25 16.67
C ILE A 136 -4.28 -12.05 16.09
N ASP A 137 -2.95 -12.06 16.16
CA ASP A 137 -2.10 -10.98 15.65
C ASP A 137 -1.79 -11.16 14.16
N GLU A 138 -1.54 -10.04 13.46
CA GLU A 138 -1.33 -9.97 12.00
C GLU A 138 -2.35 -10.83 11.18
N VAL A 139 -3.63 -10.75 11.55
CA VAL A 139 -4.71 -11.66 11.11
C VAL A 139 -4.96 -11.72 9.59
N HIS A 140 -4.55 -10.70 8.83
CA HIS A 140 -4.60 -10.69 7.36
C HIS A 140 -3.73 -11.79 6.72
N GLN A 141 -2.69 -12.27 7.42
CA GLN A 141 -1.83 -13.34 6.93
C GLN A 141 -2.54 -14.72 6.88
N LEU A 142 -3.72 -14.86 7.51
CA LEU A 142 -4.55 -16.07 7.43
C LEU A 142 -5.06 -16.34 6.01
N THR A 143 -5.16 -17.63 5.65
CA THR A 143 -5.79 -18.05 4.39
C THR A 143 -7.29 -17.77 4.37
N GLU A 144 -7.87 -17.55 3.18
CA GLU A 144 -9.33 -17.37 3.02
C GLU A 144 -10.14 -18.52 3.65
N ALA A 145 -9.63 -19.76 3.55
CA ALA A 145 -10.27 -20.94 4.11
C ALA A 145 -10.24 -20.95 5.65
N ALA A 146 -9.20 -20.35 6.26
CA ALA A 146 -9.12 -20.11 7.70
C ALA A 146 -10.09 -18.99 8.14
N PHE A 147 -10.18 -17.87 7.39
CA PHE A 147 -11.21 -16.83 7.62
C PHE A 147 -12.64 -17.42 7.56
N ASN A 148 -12.94 -18.23 6.54
CA ASN A 148 -14.24 -18.89 6.40
C ASN A 148 -14.53 -19.92 7.51
N ALA A 149 -13.50 -20.53 8.12
CA ALA A 149 -13.65 -21.38 9.30
C ALA A 149 -13.97 -20.56 10.56
N LEU A 150 -13.43 -19.34 10.68
CA LEU A 150 -13.66 -18.41 11.79
C LEU A 150 -15.03 -17.70 11.71
N LEU A 151 -15.52 -17.38 10.51
CA LEU A 151 -16.78 -16.63 10.31
C LEU A 151 -17.97 -17.20 11.10
N LYS A 152 -18.16 -18.53 11.10
CA LYS A 152 -19.26 -19.19 11.83
C LYS A 152 -19.23 -18.92 13.34
N THR A 153 -18.05 -18.67 13.89
CA THR A 153 -17.83 -18.39 15.32
C THR A 153 -17.86 -16.89 15.63
N LEU A 154 -17.71 -16.03 14.62
CA LEU A 154 -18.01 -14.60 14.72
C LEU A 154 -19.51 -14.31 14.49
N GLU A 155 -20.23 -15.22 13.82
CA GLU A 155 -21.69 -15.17 13.65
C GLU A 155 -22.44 -15.60 14.91
N GLU A 156 -22.07 -16.76 15.47
CA GLU A 156 -22.69 -17.32 16.68
C GLU A 156 -21.64 -17.54 17.80
N PRO A 157 -21.06 -16.45 18.36
CA PRO A 157 -20.05 -16.53 19.40
C PRO A 157 -20.66 -17.01 20.74
N PRO A 158 -20.06 -18.01 21.41
CA PRO A 158 -20.46 -18.35 22.77
C PRO A 158 -20.23 -17.17 23.74
N PRO A 159 -21.10 -16.94 24.74
CA PRO A 159 -21.10 -15.72 25.54
C PRO A 159 -19.87 -15.55 26.45
N HIS A 160 -19.07 -16.61 26.63
CA HIS A 160 -17.80 -16.61 27.36
C HIS A 160 -16.59 -16.35 26.46
N ILE A 161 -16.75 -16.08 25.16
CA ILE A 161 -15.65 -15.89 24.22
C ILE A 161 -15.51 -14.42 23.83
N VAL A 162 -14.25 -13.95 23.78
CA VAL A 162 -13.90 -12.64 23.21
C VAL A 162 -12.75 -12.81 22.23
N PHE A 163 -12.95 -12.39 20.99
CA PHE A 163 -11.90 -12.30 19.98
C PHE A 163 -11.27 -10.90 19.98
N VAL A 164 -9.94 -10.84 19.85
CA VAL A 164 -9.21 -9.61 19.57
C VAL A 164 -8.30 -9.88 18.38
N LEU A 165 -8.78 -9.51 17.19
CA LEU A 165 -8.02 -9.58 15.96
C LEU A 165 -7.14 -8.32 15.87
N ALA A 166 -5.88 -8.46 15.48
CA ALA A 166 -4.99 -7.34 15.21
C ALA A 166 -4.39 -7.45 13.80
N THR A 167 -4.24 -6.32 13.10
CA THR A 167 -3.77 -6.30 11.71
C THR A 167 -2.92 -5.06 11.41
N THR A 168 -1.91 -5.20 10.54
CA THR A 168 -1.23 -4.06 9.90
C THR A 168 -2.06 -3.49 8.76
N ASP A 169 -2.53 -4.31 7.82
CA ASP A 169 -3.46 -3.88 6.77
C ASP A 169 -4.93 -4.25 7.09
N PRO A 170 -5.87 -3.28 7.17
CA PRO A 170 -7.30 -3.55 7.35
C PRO A 170 -8.07 -3.78 6.04
N ARG A 171 -7.46 -3.61 4.86
CA ARG A 171 -8.06 -3.81 3.52
C ARG A 171 -8.08 -5.28 3.10
N GLU A 172 -7.06 -6.03 3.52
CA GLU A 172 -6.99 -7.49 3.32
C GLU A 172 -7.99 -8.27 4.18
N ILE A 173 -8.68 -7.62 5.11
CA ILE A 173 -9.68 -8.24 5.98
C ILE A 173 -11.04 -8.33 5.26
N PRO A 174 -11.63 -9.53 5.08
CA PRO A 174 -12.90 -9.68 4.36
C PRO A 174 -14.03 -8.82 4.95
N PRO A 175 -14.87 -8.15 4.13
CA PRO A 175 -16.01 -7.35 4.61
C PRO A 175 -17.02 -8.14 5.47
N THR A 176 -17.10 -9.45 5.28
CA THR A 176 -17.87 -10.39 6.10
C THR A 176 -17.37 -10.47 7.55
N VAL A 177 -16.06 -10.30 7.77
CA VAL A 177 -15.46 -10.16 9.11
C VAL A 177 -15.67 -8.73 9.63
N LEU A 178 -15.40 -7.71 8.80
CA LEU A 178 -15.51 -6.30 9.21
C LEU A 178 -16.91 -5.91 9.72
N SER A 179 -17.97 -6.51 9.19
CA SER A 179 -19.35 -6.30 9.64
C SER A 179 -19.71 -6.93 10.99
N ARG A 180 -18.82 -7.75 11.58
CA ARG A 180 -19.04 -8.52 12.82
C ARG A 180 -18.08 -8.15 13.95
N VAL A 181 -17.16 -7.21 13.74
CA VAL A 181 -16.12 -6.84 14.71
C VAL A 181 -16.22 -5.37 15.11
N GLN A 182 -15.97 -5.05 16.39
CA GLN A 182 -15.79 -3.65 16.80
C GLN A 182 -14.38 -3.18 16.37
N ARG A 183 -14.32 -2.47 15.26
CA ARG A 183 -13.08 -1.90 14.70
C ARG A 183 -12.57 -0.71 15.51
N PHE A 184 -11.27 -0.69 15.75
CA PHE A 184 -10.50 0.42 16.31
C PHE A 184 -9.24 0.67 15.46
N ASP A 185 -9.14 1.86 14.89
CA ASP A 185 -8.02 2.28 14.03
C ASP A 185 -6.98 3.03 14.86
N PHE A 186 -5.90 2.33 15.20
CA PHE A 186 -4.71 2.86 15.86
C PHE A 186 -3.93 3.74 14.89
N ARG A 187 -3.39 4.85 15.41
CA ARG A 187 -2.67 5.85 14.60
C ARG A 187 -1.16 5.82 14.91
N PRO A 188 -0.28 6.27 13.99
CA PRO A 188 1.09 6.61 14.33
C PRO A 188 1.14 7.56 15.53
N ILE A 189 2.09 7.36 16.43
CA ILE A 189 2.24 8.19 17.63
C ILE A 189 2.89 9.52 17.21
N ALA A 190 2.33 10.64 17.65
CA ALA A 190 2.83 11.97 17.32
C ALA A 190 4.29 12.15 17.80
N PRO A 191 5.18 12.81 17.02
CA PRO A 191 6.60 12.95 17.35
C PRO A 191 6.88 13.52 18.75
N ASP A 192 6.14 14.54 19.20
CA ASP A 192 6.27 15.07 20.57
C ASP A 192 5.92 14.05 21.66
N ALA A 193 4.86 13.26 21.46
CA ALA A 193 4.42 12.24 22.41
C ALA A 193 5.39 11.06 22.46
N LEU A 194 5.97 10.70 21.31
CA LEU A 194 7.03 9.69 21.22
C LEU A 194 8.31 10.19 21.90
N ARG A 195 8.74 11.43 21.63
CA ARG A 195 9.91 12.05 22.28
C ARG A 195 9.75 12.08 23.80
N ALA A 196 8.62 12.59 24.31
CA ALA A 196 8.34 12.64 25.75
C ALA A 196 8.33 11.24 26.40
N SER A 197 7.86 10.21 25.69
CA SER A 197 7.94 8.83 26.15
C SER A 197 9.38 8.30 26.24
N LEU A 198 10.25 8.66 25.28
CA LEU A 198 11.67 8.27 25.32
C LEU A 198 12.43 9.03 26.41
N GLU A 199 12.17 10.34 26.58
CA GLU A 199 12.72 11.16 27.67
C GLU A 199 12.37 10.57 29.04
N HIS A 200 11.11 10.22 29.28
CA HIS A 200 10.66 9.59 30.53
C HIS A 200 11.40 8.28 30.82
N ILE A 201 11.54 7.42 29.81
CA ILE A 201 12.18 6.11 29.91
C ILE A 201 13.68 6.26 30.21
N LEU A 202 14.39 7.13 29.50
CA LEU A 202 15.82 7.39 29.73
C LEU A 202 16.09 7.91 31.15
N ASN A 203 15.21 8.77 31.68
CA ASN A 203 15.33 9.29 33.04
C ASN A 203 15.11 8.20 34.12
N GLU A 204 14.16 7.27 33.93
CA GLU A 204 13.97 6.16 34.89
C GLU A 204 15.07 5.09 34.81
N GLU A 205 15.58 4.80 33.60
CA GLU A 205 16.76 3.93 33.40
C GLU A 205 18.08 4.60 33.82
N LYS A 206 18.08 5.92 34.06
CA LYS A 206 19.24 6.76 34.44
C LYS A 206 20.36 6.75 33.40
N VAL A 207 19.98 6.67 32.12
CA VAL A 207 20.89 6.77 30.99
C VAL A 207 21.21 8.24 30.74
N ALA A 208 22.49 8.58 30.55
CA ALA A 208 22.89 9.93 30.17
C ALA A 208 22.62 10.16 28.68
N PHE A 209 21.85 11.20 28.34
CA PHE A 209 21.46 11.50 26.96
C PHE A 209 21.58 12.98 26.61
N GLU A 210 21.85 13.25 25.34
CA GLU A 210 21.76 14.55 24.71
C GLU A 210 20.36 14.75 24.10
N PRO A 211 19.64 15.86 24.38
CA PRO A 211 18.31 16.10 23.80
C PRO A 211 18.26 16.08 22.27
N ALA A 212 19.37 16.43 21.61
CA ALA A 212 19.49 16.43 20.14
C ALA A 212 19.55 15.03 19.52
N ALA A 213 19.80 13.97 20.29
CA ALA A 213 19.77 12.58 19.80
C ALA A 213 18.34 12.07 19.59
N LEU A 214 17.37 12.57 20.37
CA LEU A 214 16.00 12.05 20.37
C LEU A 214 15.22 12.32 19.08
N PRO A 215 15.29 13.50 18.43
CA PRO A 215 14.69 13.73 17.12
C PRO A 215 15.11 12.70 16.07
N VAL A 216 16.38 12.25 16.09
CA VAL A 216 16.90 11.25 15.13
C VAL A 216 16.17 9.91 15.30
N ILE A 217 16.05 9.43 16.54
CA ILE A 217 15.33 8.18 16.86
C ILE A 217 13.82 8.32 16.57
N VAL A 218 13.20 9.43 16.97
CA VAL A 218 11.76 9.69 16.76
C VAL A 218 11.41 9.68 15.27
N ARG A 219 12.29 10.24 14.43
CA ARG A 219 12.13 10.27 12.97
C ARG A 219 12.32 8.90 12.34
N ALA A 220 13.40 8.19 12.68
CA ALA A 220 13.70 6.84 12.20
C ALA A 220 12.68 5.78 12.66
N ALA A 221 11.88 6.07 13.70
CA ALA A 221 10.85 5.18 14.22
C ALA A 221 9.46 5.34 13.55
N GLU A 222 9.25 6.32 12.68
CA GLU A 222 7.99 6.53 11.93
C GLU A 222 6.70 6.53 12.80
N GLY A 223 6.79 6.99 14.06
CA GLY A 223 5.67 6.99 15.01
C GLY A 223 5.38 5.63 15.69
N SER A 224 6.28 4.66 15.58
CA SER A 224 6.22 3.34 16.25
C SER A 224 7.01 3.31 17.56
N LEU A 225 6.34 3.16 18.70
CA LEU A 225 7.01 3.08 20.01
C LEU A 225 7.88 1.82 20.16
N ARG A 226 7.46 0.68 19.59
CA ARG A 226 8.27 -0.55 19.62
C ARG A 226 9.61 -0.34 18.92
N ASP A 227 9.57 0.30 17.75
CA ASP A 227 10.74 0.42 16.90
C ASP A 227 11.64 1.55 17.45
N ALA A 228 11.07 2.66 17.92
CA ALA A 228 11.78 3.69 18.68
C ALA A 228 12.56 3.13 19.88
N LEU A 229 11.94 2.26 20.70
CA LEU A 229 12.62 1.63 21.82
C LEU A 229 13.71 0.63 21.39
N SER A 230 13.53 -0.04 20.24
CA SER A 230 14.54 -0.97 19.70
C SER A 230 15.75 -0.23 19.13
N LEU A 231 15.52 0.92 18.48
CA LEU A 231 16.58 1.84 18.05
C LEU A 231 17.29 2.46 19.27
N LEU A 232 16.54 2.80 20.33
CA LEU A 232 17.08 3.33 21.58
C LEU A 232 17.97 2.31 22.31
N ASP A 233 17.51 1.06 22.49
CA ASP A 233 18.33 -0.06 23.00
C ASP A 233 19.66 -0.16 22.23
N THR A 234 19.59 -0.11 20.89
CA THR A 234 20.76 -0.25 20.01
C THR A 234 21.71 0.95 20.13
N ALA A 235 21.18 2.18 20.21
CA ALA A 235 21.98 3.40 20.36
C ALA A 235 22.68 3.49 21.72
N ILE A 236 22.02 3.08 22.80
CA ILE A 236 22.62 2.99 24.14
C ILE A 236 23.73 1.93 24.17
N ALA A 237 23.53 0.78 23.52
CA ALA A 237 24.53 -0.28 23.43
C ALA A 237 25.76 0.14 22.60
N TYR A 238 25.56 0.94 21.54
CA TYR A 238 26.63 1.46 20.70
C TYR A 238 27.41 2.62 21.37
N GLY A 239 26.72 3.51 22.08
CA GLY A 239 27.30 4.64 22.83
C GLY A 239 27.83 4.32 24.22
N GLU A 240 28.23 3.08 24.50
CA GLU A 240 28.77 2.60 25.80
C GLU A 240 27.91 2.99 27.03
N GLY A 241 26.57 2.98 26.89
CA GLY A 241 25.63 3.37 27.95
C GLY A 241 25.27 4.85 27.98
N ARG A 242 25.61 5.61 26.93
CA ARG A 242 25.20 7.01 26.71
C ARG A 242 24.47 7.15 25.37
N LEU A 243 23.71 8.24 25.23
CA LEU A 243 23.02 8.59 23.99
C LEU A 243 23.43 9.99 23.53
N GLU A 244 24.40 10.04 22.61
CA GLU A 244 24.99 11.27 22.06
C GLU A 244 24.52 11.46 20.60
N ALA A 245 24.26 12.69 20.16
CA ALA A 245 23.58 12.94 18.89
C ALA A 245 24.40 12.49 17.66
N GLU A 246 25.70 12.77 17.64
CA GLU A 246 26.61 12.35 16.57
C GLU A 246 26.70 10.82 16.47
N THR A 247 26.88 10.15 17.60
CA THR A 247 26.95 8.69 17.74
C THR A 247 25.64 8.02 17.30
N THR A 248 24.50 8.63 17.63
CA THR A 248 23.17 8.15 17.23
C THR A 248 22.91 8.34 15.73
N ALA A 249 23.29 9.48 15.16
CA ALA A 249 23.13 9.74 13.72
C ALA A 249 23.96 8.77 12.87
N LYS A 250 25.23 8.53 13.25
CA LYS A 250 26.11 7.55 12.60
C LYS A 250 25.54 6.13 12.65
N LEU A 251 25.04 5.68 13.80
CA LEU A 251 24.45 4.35 13.95
C LEU A 251 23.22 4.15 13.05
N LEU A 252 22.37 5.17 12.93
CA LEU A 252 21.12 5.09 12.16
C LEU A 252 21.31 5.38 10.67
N GLY A 253 22.54 5.61 10.20
CA GLY A 253 22.83 6.02 8.82
C GLY A 253 22.17 7.34 8.43
N ALA A 254 21.77 8.15 9.42
CA ALA A 254 20.99 9.36 9.22
C ALA A 254 21.92 10.48 8.75
N THR A 255 21.88 10.80 7.45
CA THR A 255 22.69 11.87 6.87
C THR A 255 22.56 13.16 7.67
N ALA A 256 23.70 13.82 7.92
CA ALA A 256 23.70 15.10 8.61
C ALA A 256 22.76 16.10 7.88
N PRO A 257 21.81 16.77 8.56
CA PRO A 257 20.89 17.73 7.93
C PRO A 257 21.57 18.88 7.18
N VAL A 258 22.86 19.11 7.45
CA VAL A 258 23.74 20.02 6.68
C VAL A 258 24.02 19.49 5.27
N THR A 259 24.32 18.20 5.11
CA THR A 259 24.62 17.55 3.81
C THR A 259 23.37 17.48 2.94
N VAL A 260 22.23 17.05 3.51
CA VAL A 260 20.92 17.05 2.81
C VAL A 260 20.57 18.45 2.29
N ARG A 261 20.71 19.48 3.15
CA ARG A 261 20.43 20.87 2.78
C ARG A 261 21.43 21.40 1.75
N ALA A 262 22.71 21.09 1.87
CA ALA A 262 23.73 21.50 0.90
C ALA A 262 23.45 20.90 -0.50
N PHE A 263 23.09 19.61 -0.56
CA PHE A 263 22.68 18.96 -1.80
C PHE A 263 21.41 19.58 -2.39
N ALA A 264 20.35 19.75 -1.60
CA ALA A 264 19.10 20.36 -2.08
C ALA A 264 19.32 21.79 -2.60
N THR A 265 20.16 22.59 -1.93
CA THR A 265 20.57 23.92 -2.38
C THR A 265 21.39 23.87 -3.68
N ALA A 266 22.30 22.90 -3.84
CA ALA A 266 23.04 22.71 -5.09
C ALA A 266 22.12 22.31 -6.25
N VAL A 267 21.19 21.38 -6.02
CA VAL A 267 20.20 20.95 -7.03
C VAL A 267 19.29 22.11 -7.46
N VAL A 268 18.75 22.87 -6.49
CA VAL A 268 17.95 24.07 -6.75
C VAL A 268 18.78 25.16 -7.44
N GLY A 269 20.04 25.36 -7.05
CA GLY A 269 20.97 26.29 -7.70
C GLY A 269 21.52 25.82 -9.06
N HIS A 270 21.05 24.69 -9.59
CA HIS A 270 21.52 24.02 -10.82
C HIS A 270 23.01 23.61 -10.82
N ASP A 271 23.67 23.61 -9.66
CA ASP A 271 25.06 23.18 -9.53
C ASP A 271 25.15 21.65 -9.53
N THR A 272 25.35 21.12 -10.74
CA THR A 272 25.55 19.68 -10.97
C THR A 272 26.83 19.16 -10.30
N GLY A 273 27.86 20.01 -10.11
CA GLY A 273 29.12 19.62 -9.51
C GLY A 273 28.97 19.40 -8.01
N ALA A 274 28.56 20.45 -7.29
CA ALA A 274 28.35 20.38 -5.85
C ALA A 274 27.30 19.33 -5.44
N ALA A 275 26.26 19.11 -6.26
CA ALA A 275 25.27 18.08 -6.02
C ALA A 275 25.86 16.65 -6.15
N LEU A 276 26.61 16.36 -7.22
CA LEU A 276 27.25 15.04 -7.40
C LEU A 276 28.37 14.81 -6.36
N GLU A 277 29.12 15.84 -5.97
CA GLU A 277 30.10 15.74 -4.87
C GLU A 277 29.45 15.40 -3.53
N ALA A 278 28.22 15.85 -3.26
CA ALA A 278 27.50 15.50 -2.04
C ALA A 278 26.98 14.05 -2.06
N VAL A 279 26.53 13.54 -3.22
CA VAL A 279 26.19 12.11 -3.38
C VAL A 279 27.42 11.22 -3.22
N ASP A 280 28.55 11.59 -3.82
CA ASP A 280 29.80 10.84 -3.69
C ASP A 280 30.36 10.88 -2.26
N ARG A 281 30.18 12.00 -1.54
CA ARG A 281 30.53 12.11 -0.11
C ARG A 281 29.68 11.18 0.75
N ALA A 282 28.35 11.23 0.64
CA ALA A 282 27.44 10.34 1.35
C ALA A 282 27.79 8.85 1.10
N ALA A 283 28.08 8.50 -0.16
CA ALA A 283 28.47 7.15 -0.55
C ALA A 283 29.86 6.71 -0.01
N ARG A 284 30.81 7.64 0.19
CA ARG A 284 32.13 7.36 0.80
C ARG A 284 32.06 7.24 2.32
N ASP A 285 31.24 8.08 2.96
CA ASP A 285 31.06 8.14 4.40
C ASP A 285 30.18 7.00 4.93
N GLY A 286 29.56 6.22 4.02
CA GLY A 286 28.80 5.00 4.31
C GLY A 286 27.32 5.25 4.63
N GLU A 287 26.78 6.41 4.27
CA GLU A 287 25.38 6.76 4.48
C GLU A 287 24.43 5.94 3.58
N ASP A 288 23.21 5.66 4.05
CA ASP A 288 22.20 5.00 3.22
C ASP A 288 21.65 6.00 2.18
N LEU A 289 21.97 5.76 0.91
CA LEU A 289 21.51 6.60 -0.20
C LEU A 289 19.98 6.60 -0.38
N LEU A 290 19.25 5.58 0.09
CA LEU A 290 17.79 5.60 0.13
C LEU A 290 17.26 6.53 1.23
N ALA A 291 17.85 6.46 2.44
CA ALA A 291 17.54 7.38 3.53
C ALA A 291 17.86 8.85 3.14
N PHE A 292 19.04 9.09 2.55
CA PHE A 292 19.44 10.39 2.01
C PHE A 292 18.43 10.92 0.98
N THR A 293 18.03 10.10 0.00
CA THR A 293 17.05 10.47 -1.02
C THR A 293 15.70 10.84 -0.39
N ARG A 294 15.24 10.09 0.62
CA ARG A 294 13.99 10.39 1.36
C ARG A 294 14.09 11.69 2.17
N ASP A 295 15.25 11.97 2.74
CA ASP A 295 15.50 13.23 3.43
C ASP A 295 15.52 14.43 2.49
N VAL A 296 16.04 14.28 1.28
CA VAL A 296 15.92 15.29 0.21
C VAL A 296 14.45 15.48 -0.21
N ILE A 297 13.71 14.39 -0.43
CA ILE A 297 12.27 14.44 -0.77
C ILE A 297 11.48 15.17 0.33
N GLU A 298 11.74 14.89 1.60
CA GLU A 298 11.11 15.56 2.74
C GLU A 298 11.45 17.06 2.77
N LEU A 299 12.74 17.41 2.61
CA LEU A 299 13.18 18.81 2.59
C LEU A 299 12.55 19.60 1.43
N LEU A 300 12.49 19.01 0.24
CA LEU A 300 11.83 19.58 -0.94
C LEU A 300 10.30 19.70 -0.74
N ARG A 301 9.66 18.70 -0.11
CA ARG A 301 8.22 18.75 0.22
C ARG A 301 7.91 19.87 1.22
N LEU A 302 8.71 20.04 2.26
CA LEU A 302 8.53 21.12 3.24
C LEU A 302 8.78 22.50 2.60
N THR A 303 9.79 22.61 1.73
CA THR A 303 10.05 23.81 0.91
C THR A 303 8.84 24.14 0.02
N LEU A 304 8.29 23.14 -0.68
CA LEU A 304 7.10 23.27 -1.52
C LEU A 304 5.88 23.76 -0.73
N VAL A 305 5.61 23.14 0.43
CA VAL A 305 4.47 23.50 1.30
C VAL A 305 4.61 24.94 1.83
N LEU A 306 5.80 25.34 2.30
CA LEU A 306 6.04 26.68 2.82
C LEU A 306 6.01 27.77 1.72
N LYS A 307 6.33 27.40 0.47
CA LYS A 307 6.24 28.29 -0.71
C LYS A 307 4.80 28.42 -1.23
N ALA A 308 4.06 27.32 -1.30
CA ALA A 308 2.67 27.29 -1.77
C ALA A 308 1.67 27.84 -0.74
N ALA A 309 1.93 27.62 0.55
CA ALA A 309 1.10 28.09 1.65
C ALA A 309 1.97 28.75 2.74
N PRO A 310 2.34 30.04 2.60
CA PRO A 310 3.25 30.73 3.52
C PRO A 310 2.84 30.76 5.00
N ASN A 311 1.54 30.58 5.27
CA ASN A 311 0.93 30.51 6.61
C ASN A 311 0.85 29.08 7.18
N ALA A 312 1.21 28.05 6.40
CA ALA A 312 1.27 26.69 6.89
C ALA A 312 2.36 26.55 7.97
N LYS A 313 2.03 25.84 9.04
CA LYS A 313 2.97 25.42 10.09
C LYS A 313 3.00 23.89 10.11
N PRO A 314 3.93 23.25 9.38
CA PRO A 314 4.25 21.85 9.64
C PRO A 314 4.59 21.67 11.13
N ALA A 315 4.11 20.59 11.75
CA ALA A 315 4.22 20.41 13.19
C ALA A 315 5.67 20.26 13.67
N ASP A 316 6.54 19.76 12.78
CA ASP A 316 7.85 19.19 13.11
C ASP A 316 9.04 20.12 12.81
N LEU A 317 8.79 21.42 12.55
CA LEU A 317 9.82 22.39 12.16
C LEU A 317 10.12 23.43 13.25
N THR A 318 11.40 23.64 13.55
CA THR A 318 11.83 24.81 14.34
C THR A 318 11.70 26.11 13.54
N HIS A 319 11.64 27.24 14.25
CA HIS A 319 11.66 28.57 13.63
C HIS A 319 12.92 28.81 12.76
N THR A 320 14.05 28.22 13.13
CA THR A 320 15.30 28.27 12.37
C THR A 320 15.20 27.50 11.04
N GLU A 321 14.72 26.26 11.07
CA GLU A 321 14.60 25.44 9.86
C GLU A 321 13.53 25.99 8.91
N GLY A 322 12.39 26.44 9.44
CA GLY A 322 11.34 27.08 8.64
C GLY A 322 11.80 28.37 7.94
N ASN A 323 12.81 29.06 8.46
CA ASN A 323 13.42 30.21 7.80
C ASN A 323 14.44 29.80 6.73
N GLU A 324 15.29 28.79 6.96
CA GLU A 324 16.21 28.29 5.92
C GLU A 324 15.45 27.64 4.74
N LEU A 325 14.39 26.89 5.01
CA LEU A 325 13.50 26.34 3.98
C LEU A 325 12.78 27.45 3.18
N ARG A 326 12.46 28.58 3.83
CA ARG A 326 11.89 29.74 3.13
C ARG A 326 12.88 30.36 2.15
N LYS A 327 14.16 30.53 2.54
CA LYS A 327 15.23 30.98 1.63
C LYS A 327 15.43 30.05 0.45
N LEU A 328 15.48 28.72 0.68
CA LEU A 328 15.57 27.72 -0.39
C LEU A 328 14.36 27.80 -1.33
N GLY A 329 13.18 28.03 -0.77
CA GLY A 329 11.95 28.32 -1.51
C GLY A 329 11.95 29.66 -2.24
N GLU A 330 12.74 30.65 -1.83
CA GLU A 330 12.88 31.95 -2.51
C GLU A 330 13.83 31.86 -3.72
N SER A 331 14.85 30.99 -3.69
CA SER A 331 15.77 30.75 -4.81
C SER A 331 15.17 30.01 -6.01
N ALA A 332 14.02 29.35 -5.85
CA ALA A 332 13.37 28.54 -6.89
C ALA A 332 12.01 29.10 -7.33
N SER A 333 11.55 28.73 -8.54
CA SER A 333 10.15 28.82 -8.95
C SER A 333 9.31 27.67 -8.36
N LEU A 334 7.97 27.79 -8.35
CA LEU A 334 7.12 26.74 -7.76
C LEU A 334 7.12 25.46 -8.59
N ASP A 335 7.05 25.61 -9.92
CA ASP A 335 7.06 24.50 -10.89
C ASP A 335 8.39 23.73 -10.90
N GLU A 336 9.47 24.41 -10.53
CA GLU A 336 10.82 23.86 -10.38
C GLU A 336 10.97 23.02 -9.12
N VAL A 337 10.50 23.49 -7.96
CA VAL A 337 10.44 22.62 -6.75
C VAL A 337 9.54 21.42 -7.01
N LEU A 338 8.45 21.57 -7.76
CA LEU A 338 7.60 20.45 -8.21
C LEU A 338 8.32 19.50 -9.19
N TYR A 339 9.11 20.02 -10.12
CA TYR A 339 9.88 19.23 -11.10
C TYR A 339 10.95 18.40 -10.40
N VAL A 340 11.77 19.03 -9.55
CA VAL A 340 12.82 18.36 -8.77
C VAL A 340 12.19 17.33 -7.82
N LEU A 341 11.16 17.70 -7.04
CA LEU A 341 10.50 16.76 -6.13
C LEU A 341 9.96 15.51 -6.85
N ARG A 342 9.41 15.66 -8.07
CA ARG A 342 8.98 14.51 -8.89
C ARG A 342 10.15 13.65 -9.35
N ALA A 343 11.27 14.23 -9.78
CA ALA A 343 12.45 13.50 -10.21
C ALA A 343 13.07 12.66 -9.07
N PHE A 344 13.06 13.18 -7.83
CA PHE A 344 13.53 12.42 -6.66
C PHE A 344 12.52 11.37 -6.16
N LEU A 345 11.20 11.61 -6.29
CA LEU A 345 10.18 10.59 -6.04
C LEU A 345 10.28 9.41 -7.03
N GLU A 346 10.51 9.70 -8.31
CA GLU A 346 10.81 8.70 -9.35
C GLU A 346 12.10 7.92 -9.00
N ALA A 347 13.11 8.60 -8.45
CA ALA A 347 14.35 7.97 -8.00
C ALA A 347 14.18 7.04 -6.79
N ASP A 348 13.49 7.44 -5.71
CA ASP A 348 13.27 6.56 -4.53
C ASP A 348 12.40 5.34 -4.85
N GLU A 349 11.64 5.33 -5.95
CA GLU A 349 11.01 4.11 -6.48
C GLU A 349 12.05 3.24 -7.21
N LEU A 350 12.72 3.77 -8.23
CA LEU A 350 13.73 3.06 -9.03
C LEU A 350 14.90 2.51 -8.19
N MET A 351 15.37 3.25 -7.19
CA MET A 351 16.48 2.85 -6.30
C MET A 351 16.16 1.63 -5.44
N ARG A 352 14.88 1.26 -5.24
CA ARG A 352 14.50 0.04 -4.50
C ARG A 352 14.53 -1.21 -5.36
N GLU A 353 14.35 -1.06 -6.67
CA GLU A 353 14.31 -2.17 -7.63
C GLU A 353 15.65 -2.33 -8.38
N SER A 354 16.39 -1.24 -8.56
CA SER A 354 17.68 -1.22 -9.27
C SER A 354 18.81 -1.86 -8.44
N PRO A 355 19.67 -2.71 -9.05
CA PRO A 355 20.88 -3.22 -8.38
C PRO A 355 21.93 -2.12 -8.15
N HIS A 356 21.73 -0.91 -8.68
CA HIS A 356 22.69 0.20 -8.65
C HIS A 356 22.03 1.51 -8.19
N PRO A 357 21.49 1.59 -6.95
CA PRO A 357 20.74 2.75 -6.46
C PRO A 357 21.50 4.08 -6.56
N ARG A 358 22.84 4.05 -6.39
CA ARG A 358 23.70 5.22 -6.60
C ARG A 358 23.55 5.82 -8.00
N VAL A 359 23.41 5.00 -9.04
CA VAL A 359 23.32 5.45 -10.44
C VAL A 359 21.97 6.13 -10.69
N GLU A 360 20.88 5.60 -10.16
CA GLU A 360 19.55 6.23 -10.27
C GLU A 360 19.55 7.63 -9.61
N LEU A 361 20.18 7.75 -8.44
CA LEU A 361 20.34 9.01 -7.71
C LEU A 361 21.20 10.02 -8.49
N GLU A 362 22.34 9.59 -9.05
CA GLU A 362 23.18 10.42 -9.90
C GLU A 362 22.43 10.87 -11.18
N ILE A 363 21.65 9.99 -11.81
CA ILE A 363 20.79 10.30 -12.96
C ILE A 363 19.71 11.33 -12.57
N ALA A 364 19.01 11.15 -11.45
CA ALA A 364 17.98 12.08 -10.97
C ALA A 364 18.57 13.45 -10.62
N THR A 365 19.77 13.47 -10.04
CA THR A 365 20.54 14.68 -9.76
C THR A 365 20.83 15.45 -11.05
N VAL A 366 21.40 14.78 -12.07
CA VAL A 366 21.74 15.40 -13.35
C VAL A 366 20.49 15.83 -14.14
N ARG A 367 19.41 15.03 -14.12
CA ARG A 367 18.11 15.42 -14.71
C ARG A 367 17.55 16.69 -14.08
N SER A 368 17.66 16.81 -12.76
CA SER A 368 17.15 17.96 -11.99
C SER A 368 17.95 19.23 -12.25
N THR A 369 19.28 19.18 -12.23
CA THR A 369 20.13 20.37 -12.43
C THR A 369 20.25 20.80 -13.89
N ARG A 370 20.28 19.87 -14.85
CA ARG A 370 20.49 20.18 -16.28
C ARG A 370 19.20 20.38 -17.07
N ARG A 371 18.07 20.62 -16.39
CA ARG A 371 16.70 20.83 -16.92
C ARG A 371 16.65 20.89 -18.46
N PRO A 372 16.06 19.89 -19.14
CA PRO A 372 15.85 20.00 -20.59
C PRO A 372 14.92 21.18 -20.86
N VAL A 373 15.52 22.31 -21.27
CA VAL A 373 14.78 23.40 -21.90
C VAL A 373 14.06 22.77 -23.09
N PRO A 374 12.73 22.93 -23.22
CA PRO A 374 12.02 22.41 -24.37
C PRO A 374 12.50 23.18 -25.59
N GLN A 375 13.48 22.63 -26.32
CA GLN A 375 14.04 23.24 -27.53
C GLN A 375 12.94 23.57 -28.56
N ALA A 376 11.85 22.79 -28.55
CA ALA A 376 10.63 23.07 -29.28
C ALA A 376 9.99 24.44 -28.98
N LEU A 377 10.12 25.00 -27.77
CA LEU A 377 9.59 26.33 -27.45
C LEU A 377 10.46 27.44 -28.03
N ASP A 378 11.78 27.35 -27.89
CA ASP A 378 12.71 28.31 -28.51
C ASP A 378 12.68 28.22 -30.04
N ASP A 379 12.55 27.01 -30.61
CA ASP A 379 12.33 26.82 -32.05
C ASP A 379 10.96 27.33 -32.52
N VAL A 380 9.90 27.21 -31.72
CA VAL A 380 8.58 27.79 -32.05
C VAL A 380 8.63 29.31 -31.97
N LEU A 381 9.24 29.89 -30.93
CA LEU A 381 9.43 31.34 -30.81
C LEU A 381 10.28 31.88 -31.97
N ARG A 382 11.38 31.20 -32.30
CA ARG A 382 12.25 31.53 -33.43
C ARG A 382 11.50 31.45 -34.77
N ARG A 383 10.71 30.40 -35.01
CA ARG A 383 9.87 30.28 -36.22
C ARG A 383 8.77 31.33 -36.28
N VAL A 384 8.21 31.74 -35.15
CA VAL A 384 7.23 32.84 -35.08
C VAL A 384 7.90 34.18 -35.40
N ASP A 385 9.11 34.43 -34.90
CA ASP A 385 9.91 35.62 -35.24
C ASP A 385 10.35 35.64 -36.71
N GLU A 386 10.76 34.49 -37.26
CA GLU A 386 11.08 34.30 -38.68
C GLU A 386 9.85 34.60 -39.55
N ALA A 387 8.70 33.97 -39.27
CA ALA A 387 7.44 34.22 -39.98
C ALA A 387 6.94 35.67 -39.84
N GLN A 388 7.11 36.31 -38.68
CA GLN A 388 6.78 37.74 -38.52
C GLN A 388 7.68 38.65 -39.36
N ARG A 389 8.96 38.29 -39.57
CA ARG A 389 9.86 39.04 -40.46
C ARG A 389 9.46 38.89 -41.92
N GLU A 390 9.13 37.68 -42.35
CA GLU A 390 8.63 37.40 -43.70
C GLU A 390 7.33 38.18 -43.98
N ILE A 391 6.33 38.13 -43.08
CA ILE A 391 5.08 38.88 -43.23
C ILE A 391 5.33 40.40 -43.35
N ARG A 392 6.26 40.97 -42.58
CA ARG A 392 6.62 42.40 -42.70
C ARG A 392 7.34 42.71 -44.02
N GLN A 393 8.21 41.82 -44.50
CA GLN A 393 8.90 41.99 -45.79
C GLN A 393 7.91 41.91 -46.97
N HIS A 394 6.96 40.96 -46.95
CA HIS A 394 5.90 40.86 -47.96
C HIS A 394 4.94 42.06 -47.93
N ALA A 395 4.61 42.59 -46.75
CA ALA A 395 3.83 43.83 -46.63
C ALA A 395 4.55 45.05 -47.24
N LEU A 396 5.89 45.13 -47.12
CA LEU A 396 6.71 46.17 -47.75
C LEU A 396 6.91 45.97 -49.27
N ALA A 397 6.66 44.77 -49.79
CA ALA A 397 6.85 44.43 -51.21
C ALA A 397 5.59 44.61 -52.08
N THR A 398 4.46 45.06 -51.50
CA THR A 398 3.20 45.25 -52.24
C THR A 398 3.21 46.58 -53.01
N PRO A 399 3.03 46.59 -54.35
CA PRO A 399 3.03 47.85 -55.12
C PRO A 399 1.86 48.76 -54.76
N SER A 400 2.15 50.06 -54.55
CA SER A 400 1.13 51.06 -54.23
C SER A 400 0.23 51.36 -55.44
N ALA A 401 -1.06 51.09 -55.32
CA ALA A 401 -2.08 51.58 -56.25
C ALA A 401 -2.46 53.05 -55.90
N PRO A 402 -2.69 53.93 -56.89
CA PRO A 402 -2.85 55.36 -56.63
C PRO A 402 -4.20 55.72 -56.02
N ALA A 403 -4.19 56.65 -55.06
CA ALA A 403 -5.40 57.20 -54.46
C ALA A 403 -5.98 58.38 -55.27
N PRO A 404 -7.31 58.48 -55.43
CA PRO A 404 -7.96 59.70 -55.91
C PRO A 404 -8.08 60.72 -54.76
N SER A 405 -7.76 61.99 -55.02
CA SER A 405 -7.77 63.06 -54.02
C SER A 405 -8.60 64.26 -54.46
N THR A 406 -9.61 64.65 -53.68
CA THR A 406 -10.35 65.91 -53.89
C THR A 406 -10.73 66.55 -52.55
N GLN A 407 -10.27 67.78 -52.34
CA GLN A 407 -10.75 68.72 -51.30
C GLN A 407 -11.90 69.57 -51.92
N ALA A 408 -12.71 70.39 -51.25
CA ALA A 408 -12.80 70.88 -49.86
C ALA A 408 -14.33 70.96 -49.48
N SER A 409 -14.90 71.69 -48.50
CA SER A 409 -14.51 72.78 -47.58
C SER A 409 -15.35 72.75 -46.29
N LEU A 410 -14.99 73.55 -45.28
CA LEU A 410 -15.87 73.97 -44.18
C LEU A 410 -16.60 75.29 -44.52
N PRO A 411 -17.75 75.58 -43.89
CA PRO A 411 -17.78 76.67 -42.90
C PRO A 411 -18.65 76.36 -41.64
N THR A 412 -18.92 77.39 -40.81
CA THR A 412 -19.21 77.32 -39.36
C THR A 412 -20.60 77.80 -38.91
N GLY A 413 -21.06 77.32 -37.75
CA GLY A 413 -22.18 77.87 -36.94
C GLY A 413 -23.50 77.08 -37.02
N SER A 414 -24.39 77.03 -36.01
CA SER A 414 -24.36 77.58 -34.64
C SER A 414 -25.34 76.84 -33.70
N GLU A 415 -25.21 77.00 -32.38
CA GLU A 415 -26.22 76.64 -31.35
C GLU A 415 -27.49 77.52 -31.41
N PRO A 416 -28.61 77.25 -30.67
CA PRO A 416 -28.77 76.40 -29.47
C PRO A 416 -29.97 75.39 -29.46
N ALA A 417 -30.19 74.75 -28.31
CA ALA A 417 -31.26 73.76 -27.99
C ALA A 417 -32.59 74.43 -27.52
N PRO A 418 -33.64 73.74 -26.99
CA PRO A 418 -33.86 72.28 -26.80
C PRO A 418 -35.29 71.71 -27.10
N GLY A 419 -35.41 70.36 -27.15
CA GLY A 419 -36.51 69.66 -26.46
C GLY A 419 -37.44 68.69 -27.23
N ARG A 420 -37.66 67.50 -26.63
CA ARG A 420 -38.73 66.48 -26.86
C ARG A 420 -38.63 65.69 -28.20
N ALA A 421 -39.12 64.45 -28.32
CA ALA A 421 -39.88 63.59 -27.39
C ALA A 421 -39.49 62.09 -27.46
N ASP A 422 -39.81 61.38 -26.38
CA ASP A 422 -40.11 59.94 -26.21
C ASP A 422 -39.21 58.82 -26.78
N ALA A 423 -38.88 57.89 -25.87
CA ALA A 423 -38.26 56.60 -26.16
C ALA A 423 -39.27 55.45 -26.00
N ARG A 424 -39.05 54.31 -26.67
CA ARG A 424 -39.74 53.04 -26.35
C ARG A 424 -38.77 51.87 -26.24
N ARG A 425 -38.87 51.16 -25.12
CA ARG A 425 -37.95 50.13 -24.63
C ARG A 425 -38.65 48.76 -24.63
N PRO A 426 -38.00 47.67 -25.05
CA PRO A 426 -38.30 46.31 -24.59
C PRO A 426 -37.61 46.06 -23.25
N ALA A 427 -38.27 45.37 -22.32
CA ALA A 427 -37.74 45.09 -20.98
C ALA A 427 -37.70 43.59 -20.68
N THR A 428 -36.74 43.21 -19.83
CA THR A 428 -36.70 41.92 -19.13
C THR A 428 -37.92 41.73 -18.23
N PRO A 429 -38.29 40.47 -17.95
CA PRO A 429 -38.79 40.10 -16.63
C PRO A 429 -37.88 39.07 -15.93
N ALA A 430 -37.97 39.05 -14.60
CA ALA A 430 -37.41 38.01 -13.74
C ALA A 430 -38.47 37.64 -12.66
N PRO A 431 -38.15 37.07 -11.49
CA PRO A 431 -38.65 35.74 -11.11
C PRO A 431 -39.79 35.75 -10.07
N SER A 432 -40.40 34.58 -9.86
CA SER A 432 -41.06 34.21 -8.57
C SER A 432 -41.15 32.69 -8.42
N ALA A 433 -41.61 32.20 -7.26
CA ALA A 433 -41.46 30.81 -6.83
C ALA A 433 -42.73 30.19 -6.18
N ALA A 434 -42.65 28.88 -5.96
CA ALA A 434 -43.41 28.04 -5.01
C ALA A 434 -44.95 27.90 -5.15
N SER A 435 -45.41 26.65 -5.35
CA SER A 435 -46.23 25.93 -4.34
C SER A 435 -46.50 24.46 -4.73
N THR A 436 -46.59 23.59 -3.71
CA THR A 436 -47.02 22.17 -3.75
C THR A 436 -48.55 22.08 -3.45
N PRO A 437 -49.30 20.99 -3.80
CA PRO A 437 -49.25 19.72 -3.04
C PRO A 437 -49.62 18.38 -3.74
N SER A 438 -49.07 17.29 -3.19
CA SER A 438 -49.63 15.93 -2.95
C SER A 438 -50.77 15.33 -3.82
N SER A 439 -50.52 14.16 -4.44
CA SER A 439 -51.22 12.88 -4.10
C SER A 439 -50.69 11.67 -4.92
N ALA A 440 -50.93 10.43 -4.43
CA ALA A 440 -50.54 9.14 -5.01
C ALA A 440 -51.36 7.99 -4.36
N PRO A 441 -51.25 6.68 -4.75
CA PRO A 441 -50.59 6.07 -5.90
C PRO A 441 -51.63 5.59 -6.95
N PRO A 442 -52.14 4.33 -7.11
CA PRO A 442 -51.84 3.00 -6.53
C PRO A 442 -51.17 2.02 -7.54
N ALA A 443 -51.25 0.69 -7.33
CA ALA A 443 -50.80 -0.39 -8.23
C ALA A 443 -51.86 -1.53 -8.36
N PRO A 444 -51.82 -2.39 -9.40
CA PRO A 444 -52.70 -3.56 -9.53
C PRO A 444 -52.22 -4.78 -8.71
N ARG A 445 -53.13 -5.75 -8.42
CA ARG A 445 -52.92 -6.77 -7.37
C ARG A 445 -53.52 -8.16 -7.68
N ALA A 446 -52.68 -9.19 -7.54
CA ALA A 446 -52.92 -10.60 -7.15
C ALA A 446 -53.93 -11.52 -7.89
N ALA A 447 -53.52 -12.80 -8.02
CA ALA A 447 -54.37 -13.98 -7.84
C ALA A 447 -53.51 -15.20 -7.45
N ALA A 448 -54.10 -16.18 -6.76
CA ALA A 448 -53.55 -17.53 -6.48
C ALA A 448 -54.73 -18.52 -6.33
N PRO A 449 -54.58 -19.81 -6.71
CA PRO A 449 -54.30 -20.83 -5.69
C PRO A 449 -53.38 -21.99 -6.16
N ALA A 450 -53.26 -23.04 -5.34
CA ALA A 450 -52.43 -24.26 -5.46
C ALA A 450 -53.14 -25.40 -6.29
N PRO A 451 -52.64 -26.66 -6.42
CA PRO A 451 -51.44 -27.31 -5.84
C PRO A 451 -50.60 -28.15 -6.85
N ALA A 452 -49.78 -29.08 -6.34
CA ALA A 452 -48.87 -29.96 -7.10
C ALA A 452 -49.58 -31.10 -7.88
N PRO A 453 -48.83 -31.84 -8.73
CA PRO A 453 -48.51 -33.21 -8.30
C PRO A 453 -47.04 -33.63 -8.50
N SER A 454 -46.61 -34.58 -7.68
CA SER A 454 -45.31 -35.27 -7.78
C SER A 454 -45.35 -36.40 -8.81
N GLN A 455 -44.20 -36.73 -9.42
CA GLN A 455 -43.87 -38.13 -9.72
C GLN A 455 -42.36 -38.41 -9.71
N ARG A 456 -42.00 -39.70 -9.61
CA ARG A 456 -40.68 -40.24 -9.21
C ARG A 456 -40.10 -41.12 -10.36
N PRO A 457 -38.97 -41.85 -10.24
CA PRO A 457 -37.96 -41.83 -11.31
C PRO A 457 -37.57 -43.19 -11.92
N ALA A 458 -36.73 -43.11 -12.98
CA ALA A 458 -35.82 -44.18 -13.46
C ALA A 458 -36.55 -45.44 -14.04
N PRO A 459 -35.85 -46.52 -14.45
CA PRO A 459 -34.40 -46.73 -14.63
C PRO A 459 -33.98 -47.42 -15.98
N SER A 460 -32.66 -47.64 -16.19
CA SER A 460 -32.03 -48.81 -16.91
C SER A 460 -32.38 -49.12 -18.40
N ALA A 461 -31.54 -49.70 -19.27
CA ALA A 461 -30.10 -50.10 -19.30
C ALA A 461 -29.72 -50.54 -20.77
N PRO A 462 -28.44 -50.83 -21.13
CA PRO A 462 -27.97 -51.17 -22.51
C PRO A 462 -28.11 -52.69 -22.83
N PRO A 463 -27.56 -53.34 -23.90
CA PRO A 463 -26.52 -52.98 -24.92
C PRO A 463 -26.96 -53.25 -26.41
N ALA A 464 -26.15 -53.34 -27.49
CA ALA A 464 -24.72 -53.65 -27.69
C ALA A 464 -24.08 -53.07 -28.99
N ALA A 465 -22.80 -53.44 -29.24
CA ALA A 465 -21.85 -52.95 -30.26
C ALA A 465 -21.85 -53.84 -31.56
N PRO A 466 -20.92 -53.74 -32.56
CA PRO A 466 -19.71 -52.88 -32.70
C PRO A 466 -19.42 -52.29 -34.12
N THR A 467 -18.43 -51.38 -34.25
CA THR A 467 -17.30 -51.46 -35.23
C THR A 467 -16.38 -50.20 -35.25
N ALA A 468 -15.16 -50.39 -35.78
CA ALA A 468 -14.23 -49.41 -36.37
C ALA A 468 -13.49 -48.38 -35.47
N VAL A 469 -12.21 -48.17 -35.80
CA VAL A 469 -11.23 -47.34 -35.07
C VAL A 469 -11.40 -45.86 -35.41
N ALA A 470 -11.46 -45.02 -34.38
CA ALA A 470 -11.29 -43.56 -34.45
C ALA A 470 -10.49 -43.09 -33.22
N ALA A 471 -9.84 -41.93 -33.29
CA ALA A 471 -8.95 -41.42 -32.23
C ALA A 471 -9.72 -41.10 -30.93
N PRO A 472 -9.14 -41.36 -29.74
CA PRO A 472 -9.79 -41.11 -28.45
C PRO A 472 -9.97 -39.60 -28.19
N PRO A 473 -11.20 -39.09 -28.06
CA PRO A 473 -11.44 -37.65 -27.95
C PRO A 473 -11.26 -37.15 -26.51
N ALA A 474 -10.17 -36.42 -26.28
CA ALA A 474 -9.84 -35.61 -25.10
C ALA A 474 -9.72 -36.31 -23.73
N GLN A 475 -10.64 -37.19 -23.32
CA GLN A 475 -10.72 -37.66 -21.92
C GLN A 475 -9.51 -38.51 -21.50
N GLU A 476 -9.07 -39.45 -22.33
CA GLU A 476 -7.86 -40.25 -22.05
C GLU A 476 -6.60 -39.37 -21.93
N LEU A 477 -6.53 -38.29 -22.71
CA LEU A 477 -5.42 -37.35 -22.69
C LEU A 477 -5.38 -36.50 -21.41
N VAL A 478 -6.55 -36.16 -20.85
CA VAL A 478 -6.66 -35.50 -19.54
C VAL A 478 -6.22 -36.44 -18.42
N THR A 479 -6.72 -37.67 -18.38
CA THR A 479 -6.31 -38.68 -17.37
C THR A 479 -4.83 -39.05 -17.47
N ALA A 480 -4.26 -39.03 -18.68
CA ALA A 480 -2.82 -39.20 -18.88
C ALA A 480 -2.02 -37.96 -18.40
N TRP A 481 -2.56 -36.76 -18.60
CA TRP A 481 -1.94 -35.50 -18.15
C TRP A 481 -1.88 -35.38 -16.62
N GLU A 482 -2.93 -35.78 -15.91
CA GLU A 482 -2.94 -35.82 -14.43
C GLU A 482 -1.75 -36.63 -13.87
N ARG A 483 -1.41 -37.75 -14.53
CA ARG A 483 -0.25 -38.59 -14.19
C ARG A 483 1.09 -37.92 -14.51
N VAL A 484 1.17 -37.11 -15.58
CA VAL A 484 2.35 -36.28 -15.88
C VAL A 484 2.55 -35.25 -14.78
N VAL A 485 1.49 -34.55 -14.37
CA VAL A 485 1.55 -33.56 -13.28
C VAL A 485 2.00 -34.22 -11.98
N GLU A 486 1.49 -35.41 -11.64
CA GLU A 486 1.88 -36.15 -10.43
C GLU A 486 3.36 -36.60 -10.44
N GLU A 487 3.87 -37.12 -11.56
CA GLU A 487 5.29 -37.52 -11.72
C GLU A 487 6.25 -36.32 -11.67
N VAL A 488 5.84 -35.16 -12.20
CA VAL A 488 6.64 -33.93 -12.10
C VAL A 488 6.58 -33.33 -10.69
N MET A 489 5.41 -33.32 -10.04
CA MET A 489 5.25 -32.88 -8.64
C MET A 489 6.18 -33.64 -7.68
N LYS A 490 6.33 -34.96 -7.86
CA LYS A 490 7.24 -35.82 -7.07
C LYS A 490 8.73 -35.47 -7.25
N ARG A 491 9.10 -34.80 -8.36
CA ARG A 491 10.50 -34.47 -8.71
C ARG A 491 10.86 -33.01 -8.43
N LYS A 492 9.95 -32.07 -8.77
CA LYS A 492 10.14 -30.62 -8.61
C LYS A 492 8.77 -29.96 -8.36
N PRO A 493 8.34 -29.81 -7.09
CA PRO A 493 6.99 -29.33 -6.75
C PRO A 493 6.61 -27.98 -7.38
N THR A 494 7.57 -27.06 -7.50
CA THR A 494 7.34 -25.75 -8.16
C THR A 494 6.99 -25.88 -9.64
N LEU A 495 7.60 -26.84 -10.35
CA LEU A 495 7.31 -27.09 -11.76
C LEU A 495 5.96 -27.82 -11.92
N GLY A 496 5.69 -28.80 -11.06
CA GLY A 496 4.41 -29.50 -11.05
C GLY A 496 3.22 -28.58 -10.79
N GLY A 497 3.33 -27.63 -9.85
CA GLY A 497 2.30 -26.63 -9.57
C GLY A 497 1.97 -25.73 -10.78
N VAL A 498 2.96 -25.41 -11.61
CA VAL A 498 2.76 -24.67 -12.87
C VAL A 498 2.12 -25.55 -13.95
N LEU A 499 2.43 -26.86 -14.00
CA LEU A 499 1.76 -27.79 -14.93
C LEU A 499 0.29 -28.04 -14.59
N THR A 500 -0.12 -27.89 -13.32
CA THR A 500 -1.55 -27.87 -12.92
C THR A 500 -2.32 -26.71 -13.57
N GLN A 501 -1.64 -25.61 -13.92
CA GLN A 501 -2.20 -24.45 -14.64
C GLN A 501 -2.13 -24.62 -16.18
N ALA A 502 -1.71 -25.80 -16.65
CA ALA A 502 -1.55 -26.10 -18.07
C ALA A 502 -2.47 -27.25 -18.48
N ARG A 503 -3.11 -27.15 -19.65
CA ARG A 503 -4.07 -28.15 -20.17
C ARG A 503 -3.62 -28.71 -21.51
N PRO A 504 -3.69 -30.03 -21.74
CA PRO A 504 -3.36 -30.61 -23.04
C PRO A 504 -4.43 -30.23 -24.07
N SER A 505 -4.03 -29.68 -25.21
CA SER A 505 -4.94 -29.30 -26.30
C SER A 505 -5.04 -30.34 -27.41
N GLY A 506 -4.09 -31.28 -27.48
CA GLY A 506 -4.06 -32.33 -28.49
C GLY A 506 -2.66 -32.88 -28.73
N VAL A 507 -2.58 -33.99 -29.46
CA VAL A 507 -1.33 -34.59 -29.95
C VAL A 507 -1.35 -34.57 -31.48
N THR A 508 -0.27 -34.09 -32.08
CA THR A 508 -0.07 -34.04 -33.54
C THR A 508 1.36 -34.45 -33.84
N ASP A 509 1.58 -35.36 -34.80
CA ASP A 509 2.92 -35.81 -35.24
C ASP A 509 3.92 -36.14 -34.10
N ARG A 510 3.43 -36.85 -33.07
CA ARG A 510 4.15 -37.22 -31.84
C ARG A 510 4.57 -36.04 -30.94
N GLU A 511 3.99 -34.86 -31.11
CA GLU A 511 4.15 -33.71 -30.24
C GLU A 511 2.85 -33.41 -29.46
N LEU A 512 2.96 -33.32 -28.14
CA LEU A 512 1.87 -32.87 -27.26
C LEU A 512 1.88 -31.34 -27.18
N THR A 513 0.78 -30.70 -27.58
CA THR A 513 0.59 -29.26 -27.38
C THR A 513 -0.16 -29.02 -26.07
N ILE A 514 0.45 -28.23 -25.18
CA ILE A 514 -0.11 -27.84 -23.88
C ILE A 514 -0.41 -26.34 -23.91
N VAL A 515 -1.60 -25.94 -23.48
CA VAL A 515 -2.01 -24.55 -23.31
C VAL A 515 -1.85 -24.14 -21.85
N LEU A 516 -0.96 -23.17 -21.59
CA LEU A 516 -0.67 -22.64 -20.26
C LEU A 516 -1.56 -21.43 -19.95
N GLN A 517 -2.25 -21.45 -18.81
CA GLN A 517 -2.99 -20.31 -18.27
C GLN A 517 -2.21 -19.69 -17.08
N GLY A 518 -1.16 -18.91 -17.39
CA GLY A 518 -0.26 -18.34 -16.38
C GLY A 518 0.64 -17.21 -16.89
N ASN A 519 1.30 -16.53 -15.94
CA ASN A 519 2.10 -15.32 -16.18
C ASN A 519 3.41 -15.59 -16.96
N HIS A 520 4.07 -14.51 -17.42
CA HIS A 520 5.35 -14.57 -18.17
C HIS A 520 6.39 -15.49 -17.50
N PHE A 521 6.54 -15.35 -16.18
CA PHE A 521 7.46 -16.16 -15.37
C PHE A 521 7.21 -17.68 -15.47
N HIS A 522 5.95 -18.11 -15.60
CA HIS A 522 5.60 -19.53 -15.78
C HIS A 522 5.99 -20.03 -17.17
N ARG A 523 5.89 -19.18 -18.21
CA ARG A 523 6.36 -19.50 -19.56
C ARG A 523 7.88 -19.63 -19.60
N GLU A 524 8.59 -18.75 -18.92
CA GLU A 524 10.06 -18.75 -18.83
C GLU A 524 10.59 -19.98 -18.08
N MET A 525 9.97 -20.35 -16.94
CA MET A 525 10.32 -21.56 -16.20
C MET A 525 10.01 -22.87 -16.97
N LEU A 526 9.09 -22.84 -17.95
CA LEU A 526 8.81 -23.95 -18.88
C LEU A 526 9.67 -23.92 -20.15
N ALA A 527 10.31 -22.80 -20.47
CA ALA A 527 11.25 -22.65 -21.58
C ALA A 527 12.68 -23.09 -21.20
N ASP A 528 13.03 -23.01 -19.92
CA ASP A 528 14.26 -23.59 -19.35
C ASP A 528 14.47 -25.05 -19.80
N VAL A 529 15.63 -25.30 -20.40
CA VAL A 529 16.02 -26.58 -21.01
C VAL A 529 15.88 -27.73 -20.01
N THR A 530 16.37 -27.58 -18.78
CA THR A 530 16.36 -28.65 -17.78
C THR A 530 14.94 -28.99 -17.32
N ASN A 531 14.05 -27.99 -17.24
CA ASN A 531 12.64 -28.22 -16.93
C ASN A 531 11.91 -28.87 -18.11
N ARG A 532 12.18 -28.42 -19.34
CA ARG A 532 11.58 -28.98 -20.56
C ARG A 532 11.96 -30.43 -20.78
N GLU A 533 13.21 -30.82 -20.54
CA GLU A 533 13.65 -32.23 -20.58
C GLU A 533 12.91 -33.10 -19.56
N LEU A 534 12.76 -32.62 -18.31
CA LEU A 534 12.05 -33.35 -17.25
C LEU A 534 10.57 -33.56 -17.61
N ILE A 535 9.92 -32.55 -18.20
CA ILE A 535 8.54 -32.65 -18.71
C ILE A 535 8.45 -33.65 -19.86
N VAL A 536 9.34 -33.58 -20.85
CA VAL A 536 9.38 -34.53 -21.97
C VAL A 536 9.59 -35.97 -21.49
N GLN A 537 10.43 -36.20 -20.46
CA GLN A 537 10.59 -37.52 -19.84
C GLN A 537 9.31 -38.02 -19.15
N ALA A 538 8.57 -37.16 -18.46
CA ALA A 538 7.31 -37.52 -17.82
C ALA A 538 6.21 -37.82 -18.86
N VAL A 539 6.05 -36.95 -19.87
CA VAL A 539 5.10 -37.14 -20.97
C VAL A 539 5.35 -38.44 -21.73
N ARG A 540 6.61 -38.77 -22.06
CA ARG A 540 7.00 -40.03 -22.73
C ARG A 540 6.64 -41.31 -21.94
N ARG A 541 6.43 -41.23 -20.61
CA ARG A 541 6.01 -42.36 -19.78
C ARG A 541 4.49 -42.47 -19.65
N CYS A 542 3.78 -41.35 -19.63
CA CYS A 542 2.36 -41.30 -19.34
C CYS A 542 1.47 -41.20 -20.59
N VAL A 543 2.00 -40.70 -21.71
CA VAL A 543 1.26 -40.50 -22.97
C VAL A 543 1.93 -41.32 -24.08
N ALA A 544 1.25 -42.38 -24.54
CA ALA A 544 1.77 -43.27 -25.56
C ALA A 544 1.96 -42.55 -26.91
N GLY A 545 3.12 -42.75 -27.55
CA GLY A 545 3.41 -42.21 -28.88
C GLY A 545 3.83 -40.74 -28.94
N VAL A 546 4.00 -40.06 -27.79
CA VAL A 546 4.51 -38.68 -27.75
C VAL A 546 6.03 -38.66 -27.49
N GLU A 547 6.76 -37.93 -28.32
CA GLU A 547 8.21 -37.74 -28.21
C GLU A 547 8.61 -36.29 -27.86
N ARG A 548 7.75 -35.31 -28.17
CA ARG A 548 8.02 -33.87 -27.98
C ARG A 548 6.88 -33.15 -27.27
N VAL A 549 7.16 -31.95 -26.77
CA VAL A 549 6.21 -31.11 -26.03
C VAL A 549 6.34 -29.67 -26.49
N ASN A 550 5.21 -29.09 -26.91
CA ASN A 550 5.05 -27.69 -27.29
C ASN A 550 4.18 -26.96 -26.24
N VAL A 551 4.49 -25.70 -25.96
CA VAL A 551 3.81 -24.88 -24.93
C VAL A 551 3.29 -23.60 -25.56
N VAL A 552 1.96 -23.46 -25.57
CA VAL A 552 1.23 -22.31 -26.11
C VAL A 552 0.63 -21.52 -24.95
N SER A 553 0.72 -20.19 -24.98
CA SER A 553 0.07 -19.33 -23.99
C SER A 553 -1.42 -19.18 -24.27
N GLY A 554 -2.27 -19.50 -23.30
CA GLY A 554 -3.73 -19.48 -23.41
C GLY A 554 -4.32 -18.07 -23.36
N GLY A 555 -4.13 -17.29 -24.41
CA GLY A 555 -4.97 -16.13 -24.71
C GLY A 555 -6.16 -16.53 -25.59
N GLU A 556 -7.36 -16.07 -25.26
CA GLU A 556 -8.53 -16.30 -26.11
C GLU A 556 -8.43 -15.53 -27.44
N ALA A 557 -9.05 -16.10 -28.49
CA ALA A 557 -9.48 -15.38 -29.69
C ALA A 557 -8.40 -14.69 -30.58
N ALA A 558 -7.18 -15.21 -30.66
CA ALA A 558 -6.22 -14.77 -31.69
C ALA A 558 -6.78 -14.91 -33.13
N GLY A 559 -7.58 -15.96 -33.39
CA GLY A 559 -8.11 -16.29 -34.71
C GLY A 559 -9.23 -15.40 -35.26
N THR A 560 -9.90 -14.57 -34.44
CA THR A 560 -11.02 -13.71 -34.88
C THR A 560 -10.63 -12.24 -35.03
N VAL A 561 -9.46 -11.82 -34.55
CA VAL A 561 -8.97 -10.44 -34.68
C VAL A 561 -8.18 -10.25 -35.98
N ALA A 562 -7.39 -11.25 -36.39
CA ALA A 562 -6.66 -11.25 -37.66
C ALA A 562 -7.58 -11.30 -38.91
N THR A 563 -8.86 -11.65 -38.74
CA THR A 563 -9.89 -11.61 -39.79
C THR A 563 -10.67 -10.29 -39.84
N HIS A 564 -10.37 -9.32 -38.96
CA HIS A 564 -11.06 -8.03 -38.98
C HIS A 564 -10.54 -7.14 -40.14
N PRO A 565 -11.42 -6.55 -40.99
CA PRO A 565 -10.99 -5.87 -42.22
C PRO A 565 -9.95 -4.76 -42.03
N ALA A 566 -10.07 -3.96 -40.96
CA ALA A 566 -9.11 -2.89 -40.65
C ALA A 566 -7.71 -3.42 -40.26
N VAL A 567 -7.63 -4.64 -39.69
CA VAL A 567 -6.35 -5.28 -39.35
C VAL A 567 -5.71 -5.84 -40.62
N GLN A 568 -6.50 -6.45 -41.51
CA GLN A 568 -6.00 -6.93 -42.81
C GLN A 568 -5.50 -5.80 -43.71
N ALA A 569 -6.16 -4.64 -43.70
CA ALA A 569 -5.68 -3.44 -44.39
C ALA A 569 -4.29 -3.02 -43.87
N ALA A 570 -4.11 -2.93 -42.55
CA ALA A 570 -2.82 -2.56 -41.95
C ALA A 570 -1.71 -3.60 -42.24
N ILE A 571 -2.03 -4.89 -42.24
CA ILE A 571 -1.09 -5.97 -42.62
C ILE A 571 -0.63 -5.80 -44.08
N ALA A 572 -1.55 -5.49 -45.00
CA ALA A 572 -1.25 -5.29 -46.41
C ALA A 572 -0.42 -4.02 -46.68
N GLU A 573 -0.72 -2.92 -45.96
CA GLU A 573 -0.03 -1.62 -46.07
C GLU A 573 1.42 -1.70 -45.53
N PHE A 574 1.62 -2.34 -44.37
CA PHE A 574 2.90 -2.32 -43.64
C PHE A 574 3.71 -3.63 -43.71
N GLN A 575 3.21 -4.67 -44.39
CA GLN A 575 3.86 -5.99 -44.54
C GLN A 575 4.23 -6.69 -43.21
N GLY A 576 3.53 -6.36 -42.11
CA GLY A 576 3.80 -6.88 -40.77
C GLY A 576 2.84 -7.99 -40.33
N GLU A 577 3.27 -8.82 -39.38
CA GLU A 577 2.44 -9.85 -38.74
C GLU A 577 1.87 -9.39 -37.38
N VAL A 578 0.76 -10.01 -36.94
CA VAL A 578 0.10 -9.66 -35.66
C VAL A 578 0.80 -10.39 -34.50
N VAL A 579 1.89 -9.81 -34.01
CA VAL A 579 2.70 -10.39 -32.92
C VAL A 579 1.93 -10.51 -31.59
N ALA A 580 1.04 -9.58 -31.28
CA ALA A 580 0.18 -9.64 -30.09
C ALA A 580 -1.10 -8.81 -30.26
N VAL A 581 -2.19 -9.29 -29.64
CA VAL A 581 -3.42 -8.51 -29.40
C VAL A 581 -3.55 -8.30 -27.89
N ARG A 582 -3.84 -7.07 -27.45
CA ARG A 582 -4.14 -6.74 -26.05
C ARG A 582 -5.57 -6.22 -25.94
N PRO A 583 -6.36 -6.62 -24.93
CA PRO A 583 -7.65 -6.00 -24.67
C PRO A 583 -7.44 -4.53 -24.26
N ARG A 584 -8.31 -3.63 -24.73
CA ARG A 584 -8.34 -2.24 -24.28
C ARG A 584 -8.86 -2.22 -22.85
N LEU A 585 -8.07 -1.70 -21.92
CA LEU A 585 -8.51 -1.47 -20.53
C LEU A 585 -9.71 -0.50 -20.54
N PRO A 586 -10.69 -0.67 -19.63
CA PRO A 586 -11.86 0.19 -19.59
C PRO A 586 -11.46 1.63 -19.22
N GLU A 587 -11.77 2.56 -20.11
CA GLU A 587 -11.54 4.00 -19.89
C GLU A 587 -12.64 4.57 -19.00
N GLY A 588 -12.32 4.73 -17.71
CA GLY A 588 -13.02 5.64 -16.81
C GLY A 588 -14.17 5.06 -15.97
N GLU A 589 -13.81 4.50 -14.80
CA GLU A 589 -14.52 4.83 -13.57
C GLU A 589 -13.50 5.46 -12.60
N GLY A 590 -13.83 6.63 -12.05
CA GLY A 590 -12.96 7.33 -11.10
C GLY A 590 -13.65 8.55 -10.50
N GLN A 591 -13.69 8.58 -9.16
CA GLN A 591 -14.04 9.71 -8.27
C GLN A 591 -13.70 9.34 -6.83
#